data_AF-A0A850DC38-F1
#
_entry.id   AF-A0A850DC38-F1
#
_cell.length_a   1.000
_cell.length_b   1.000
_cell.length_c   1.000
_cell.angle_alpha   90.00
_cell.angle_beta   90.00
_cell.angle_gamma   90.00
#
_symmetry.space_group_name_H-M   'P 1'
#
loop_
_entity.id
_entity.type
_entity.pdbx_description
1 polymer ?
#
loop_
_entity_poly.entity_id
_entity_poly.type
_entity_poly.pdbx_seq_one_letter_code
_entity_poly.pdbx_strand_id
1 'polypeptide(L)'
;MSCANPNDVVSSMTVQAIGNATQLTDQLRQAYAYPEPLERPWLRLNFVTSIDGAVTMDGTSGGLGTDLDHRVFALLRELADVVLVGAGTVRAENYGGARPDAAQRARRTARGQAPVPVVAVVTAR
;
A
#
# COMPACT_ATOMS: atom_id res chain seq x y z
N MET A 1 -22.44 -47.22 -1.37
CA MET A 1 -21.62 -46.36 -2.25
C MET A 1 -22.57 -45.29 -2.79
N SER A 2 -22.71 -44.18 -2.07
CA SER A 2 -23.64 -43.10 -2.43
C SER A 2 -22.86 -42.02 -3.17
N CYS A 3 -23.33 -41.67 -4.34
CA CYS A 3 -22.76 -40.68 -5.24
C CYS A 3 -22.88 -39.30 -4.58
N ALA A 4 -21.78 -38.56 -4.46
CA ALA A 4 -21.82 -37.17 -4.01
C ALA A 4 -22.69 -36.33 -4.97
N ASN A 5 -23.53 -35.47 -4.41
CA ASN A 5 -24.42 -34.59 -5.16
C ASN A 5 -23.58 -33.50 -5.86
N PRO A 6 -23.71 -33.30 -7.18
CA PRO A 6 -22.96 -32.25 -7.89
C PRO A 6 -23.22 -30.83 -7.37
N ASN A 7 -24.31 -30.62 -6.62
CA ASN A 7 -24.63 -29.35 -5.99
C ASN A 7 -23.86 -29.07 -4.69
N ASP A 8 -23.18 -30.06 -4.09
CA ASP A 8 -22.42 -29.85 -2.85
C ASP A 8 -21.12 -29.04 -3.07
N VAL A 9 -20.65 -28.92 -4.32
CA VAL A 9 -19.39 -28.23 -4.66
C VAL A 9 -19.57 -26.71 -4.83
N VAL A 10 -20.81 -26.24 -5.00
CA VAL A 10 -21.10 -24.82 -5.29
C VAL A 10 -21.26 -23.98 -4.00
N SER A 11 -21.29 -24.61 -2.83
CA SER A 11 -21.55 -23.93 -1.53
C SER A 11 -20.30 -23.31 -0.88
N SER A 12 -19.10 -23.48 -1.44
CA SER A 12 -17.83 -23.05 -0.80
C SER A 12 -17.30 -21.69 -1.28
N MET A 13 -17.91 -21.07 -2.30
CA MET A 13 -17.51 -19.73 -2.73
C MET A 13 -18.30 -18.69 -1.96
N THR A 14 -18.02 -18.56 -0.67
CA THR A 14 -18.49 -17.42 0.13
C THR A 14 -17.87 -16.17 -0.47
N VAL A 15 -18.64 -15.42 -1.27
CA VAL A 15 -18.39 -13.99 -1.48
C VAL A 15 -18.36 -13.39 -0.08
N GLN A 16 -17.16 -13.12 0.45
CA GLN A 16 -17.03 -12.45 1.73
C GLN A 16 -17.84 -11.16 1.61
N ALA A 17 -18.84 -11.00 2.47
CA ALA A 17 -19.54 -9.74 2.63
C ALA A 17 -18.49 -8.64 2.63
N ILE A 18 -18.68 -7.61 1.80
CA ILE A 18 -17.81 -6.43 1.80
C ILE A 18 -17.86 -5.92 3.24
N GLY A 19 -16.81 -6.22 4.02
CA GLY A 19 -16.70 -5.79 5.39
C GLY A 19 -16.91 -4.29 5.44
N ASN A 20 -17.40 -3.76 6.57
CA ASN A 20 -17.54 -2.31 6.69
C ASN A 20 -16.18 -1.63 6.39
N ALA A 21 -16.20 -0.38 5.92
CA ALA A 21 -14.99 0.29 5.42
C ALA A 21 -13.83 0.31 6.44
N THR A 22 -14.13 0.35 7.74
CA THR A 22 -13.14 0.26 8.82
C THR A 22 -12.48 -1.11 8.88
N GLN A 23 -13.27 -2.18 8.85
CA GLN A 23 -12.79 -3.56 8.86
C GLN A 23 -11.95 -3.86 7.61
N LEU A 24 -12.36 -3.35 6.45
CA LEU A 24 -11.55 -3.43 5.23
C LEU A 24 -10.23 -2.68 5.37
N THR A 25 -10.23 -1.51 6.03
CA THR A 25 -9.02 -0.75 6.26
C THR A 25 -8.06 -1.49 7.19
N ASP A 26 -8.54 -2.08 8.28
CA ASP A 26 -7.72 -2.88 9.21
C ASP A 26 -7.19 -4.15 8.56
N GLN A 27 -8.01 -4.84 7.76
CA GLN A 27 -7.56 -5.99 6.96
C GLN A 27 -6.47 -5.60 5.97
N LEU A 28 -6.57 -4.45 5.32
CA LEU A 28 -5.50 -3.93 4.46
C LEU A 28 -4.22 -3.63 5.26
N ARG A 29 -4.33 -3.04 6.47
CA ARG A 29 -3.14 -2.81 7.31
C ARG A 29 -2.45 -4.12 7.65
N GLN A 30 -3.22 -5.15 8.01
CA GLN A 30 -2.67 -6.46 8.34
C GLN A 30 -2.04 -7.13 7.11
N ALA A 31 -2.69 -7.07 5.96
CA ALA A 31 -2.18 -7.64 4.71
C ALA A 31 -0.85 -7.02 4.27
N TYR A 32 -0.65 -5.73 4.56
CA TYR A 32 0.58 -5.00 4.26
C TYR A 32 1.52 -4.83 5.46
N ALA A 33 1.26 -5.48 6.59
CA ALA A 33 2.15 -5.39 7.75
C ALA A 33 3.55 -5.91 7.39
N TYR A 34 4.57 -5.36 8.05
CA TYR A 34 5.90 -5.94 8.01
C TYR A 34 5.94 -7.17 8.92
N PRO A 35 6.76 -8.20 8.61
CA PRO A 35 6.94 -9.31 9.53
C PRO A 35 7.60 -8.82 10.82
N GLU A 36 7.16 -9.35 11.96
CA GLU A 36 7.74 -9.08 13.27
C GLU A 36 8.24 -10.38 13.92
N PRO A 37 9.48 -10.43 14.45
CA PRO A 37 10.48 -9.36 14.41
C PRO A 37 11.14 -9.22 13.02
N LEU A 38 11.64 -8.02 12.72
CA LEU A 38 12.49 -7.82 11.54
C LEU A 38 13.91 -8.34 11.81
N GLU A 39 14.30 -9.45 11.17
CA GLU A 39 15.66 -9.99 11.28
C GLU A 39 16.68 -9.25 10.39
N ARG A 40 16.20 -8.52 9.38
CA ARG A 40 17.00 -7.73 8.42
C ARG A 40 16.18 -6.56 7.88
N PRO A 41 16.82 -5.53 7.28
CA PRO A 41 16.08 -4.47 6.59
C PRO A 41 15.13 -5.02 5.54
N TRP A 42 13.89 -4.51 5.51
CA TRP A 42 12.89 -4.88 4.53
C TRP A 42 12.70 -3.77 3.50
N LEU A 43 12.86 -4.09 2.22
CA LEU A 43 12.59 -3.16 1.12
C LEU A 43 11.28 -3.55 0.43
N ARG A 44 10.36 -2.59 0.35
CA ARG A 44 9.10 -2.72 -0.40
C ARG A 44 9.08 -1.71 -1.54
N LEU A 45 8.72 -2.19 -2.72
CA LEU A 45 8.45 -1.37 -3.89
C LEU A 45 6.93 -1.31 -4.11
N ASN A 46 6.41 -0.14 -4.42
CA ASN A 46 4.99 0.06 -4.71
C ASN A 46 4.85 0.93 -5.97
N PHE A 47 4.25 0.37 -7.01
CA PHE A 47 4.07 0.99 -8.31
C PHE A 47 2.69 0.65 -8.87
N VAL A 48 2.18 1.52 -9.73
CA VAL A 48 1.02 1.26 -10.58
C VAL A 48 1.49 1.20 -12.03
N THR A 49 0.86 0.33 -12.83
CA THR A 49 1.11 0.19 -14.26
C THR A 49 -0.20 -0.06 -14.98
N SER A 50 -0.31 0.39 -16.22
CA SER A 50 -1.36 -0.07 -17.12
C SER A 50 -1.18 -1.55 -17.47
N ILE A 51 -2.21 -2.16 -18.07
CA ILE A 51 -2.22 -3.57 -18.45
C ILE A 51 -1.17 -3.92 -19.53
N ASP A 52 -0.80 -2.95 -20.36
CA ASP A 52 0.25 -3.04 -21.38
C ASP A 52 1.64 -2.63 -20.87
N GLY A 53 1.78 -2.32 -19.58
CA GLY A 53 3.07 -2.06 -18.94
C GLY A 53 3.51 -0.59 -18.92
N ALA A 54 2.64 0.36 -19.31
CA ALA A 54 2.94 1.78 -19.20
C ALA A 54 2.93 2.23 -17.74
N VAL A 55 3.96 2.97 -17.34
CA VAL A 55 4.15 3.47 -15.97
C VAL A 55 3.77 4.95 -15.81
N THR A 56 3.39 5.61 -16.91
CA THR A 56 2.93 7.00 -16.94
C THR A 56 1.76 7.16 -17.90
N MET A 57 0.83 8.03 -17.54
CA MET A 57 -0.15 8.63 -18.45
C MET A 57 0.10 10.14 -18.45
N ASP A 58 0.22 10.75 -19.63
CA ASP A 58 0.57 12.18 -19.79
C ASP A 58 1.83 12.61 -19.00
N GLY A 59 2.82 11.72 -18.90
CA GLY A 59 4.11 11.99 -18.25
C GLY A 59 4.10 11.89 -16.71
N THR A 60 2.98 11.51 -16.09
CA THR A 60 2.92 11.28 -14.64
C THR A 60 2.31 9.92 -14.30
N SER A 61 2.66 9.36 -13.15
CA SER A 61 2.04 8.12 -12.66
C SER A 61 0.60 8.35 -12.15
N GLY A 62 0.25 9.59 -11.81
CA GLY A 62 -1.04 9.95 -11.21
C GLY A 62 -2.25 9.58 -12.06
N GLY A 63 -2.14 9.67 -13.39
CA GLY A 63 -3.24 9.32 -14.31
C GLY A 63 -3.57 7.82 -14.39
N LEU A 64 -2.72 6.95 -13.82
CA LEU A 64 -2.93 5.50 -13.80
C LEU A 64 -3.58 4.99 -12.51
N GLY A 65 -3.55 5.79 -11.44
CA GLY A 65 -4.05 5.40 -10.12
C GLY A 65 -5.53 5.71 -9.92
N THR A 66 -6.19 4.88 -9.11
CA THR A 66 -7.54 5.11 -8.60
C THR A 66 -7.52 5.68 -7.18
N ASP A 67 -8.68 6.10 -6.67
CA ASP A 67 -8.83 6.47 -5.26
C ASP A 67 -8.40 5.36 -4.30
N LEU A 68 -8.58 4.09 -4.70
CA LEU A 68 -8.15 2.96 -3.90
C LEU A 68 -6.63 2.83 -3.87
N ASP A 69 -5.97 3.06 -5.01
CA ASP A 69 -4.50 3.08 -5.09
C ASP A 69 -3.93 4.19 -4.21
N HIS A 70 -4.56 5.36 -4.17
CA HIS A 70 -4.18 6.45 -3.26
C HIS A 70 -4.32 6.07 -1.79
N ARG A 71 -5.37 5.33 -1.41
CA ARG A 71 -5.55 4.83 -0.04
C ARG A 71 -4.46 3.82 0.34
N VAL A 72 -4.17 2.86 -0.54
CA VAL A 72 -3.09 1.89 -0.33
C VAL A 72 -1.75 2.62 -0.25
N PHE A 73 -1.47 3.55 -1.14
CA PHE A 73 -0.26 4.35 -1.15
C PHE A 73 -0.05 5.14 0.16
N ALA A 74 -1.12 5.76 0.68
CA ALA A 74 -1.10 6.45 1.97
C ALA A 74 -0.86 5.47 3.13
N LEU A 75 -1.49 4.29 3.10
CA LEU A 75 -1.28 3.23 4.09
C LEU A 75 0.17 2.74 4.09
N LEU A 76 0.76 2.47 2.93
CA LEU A 76 2.14 1.98 2.84
C LEU A 76 3.14 3.00 3.40
N ARG A 77 2.90 4.30 3.15
CA ARG A 77 3.69 5.38 3.76
C ARG A 77 3.45 5.51 5.27
N GLU A 78 2.24 5.24 5.75
CA GLU A 78 1.97 5.17 7.18
C GLU A 78 2.79 4.06 7.84
N LEU A 79 2.96 2.91 7.19
CA LEU A 79 3.68 1.75 7.73
C LEU A 79 5.21 1.88 7.63
N ALA A 80 5.74 2.56 6.61
CA ALA A 80 7.17 2.65 6.37
C ALA A 80 7.92 3.53 7.40
N ASP A 81 9.13 3.12 7.79
CA ASP A 81 10.03 3.98 8.57
C ASP A 81 10.64 5.08 7.69
N VAL A 82 11.06 4.69 6.48
CA VAL A 82 11.70 5.56 5.50
C VAL A 82 11.03 5.37 4.13
N VAL A 83 10.73 6.47 3.45
CA VAL A 83 10.26 6.49 2.06
C VAL A 83 11.43 6.89 1.17
N LEU A 84 11.92 5.94 0.37
CA LEU A 84 12.94 6.21 -0.64
C LEU A 84 12.29 6.74 -1.92
N VAL A 85 12.86 7.79 -2.49
CA VAL A 85 12.39 8.38 -3.75
C VAL A 85 13.58 8.78 -4.63
N GLY A 86 13.52 8.46 -5.92
CA GLY A 86 14.55 8.88 -6.87
C GLY A 86 14.47 10.38 -7.15
N ALA A 87 15.62 11.06 -7.28
CA ALA A 87 15.66 12.49 -7.55
C ALA A 87 14.97 12.89 -8.87
N GLY A 88 14.94 11.98 -9.85
CA GLY A 88 14.17 12.15 -11.09
C GLY A 88 12.66 12.30 -10.82
N THR A 89 12.09 11.38 -10.04
CA THR A 89 10.68 11.41 -9.62
C THR A 89 10.37 12.65 -8.78
N VAL A 90 11.27 13.02 -7.85
CA VAL A 90 11.08 14.24 -7.04
C VAL A 90 10.87 15.47 -7.91
N ARG A 91 11.68 15.62 -8.97
CA ARG A 91 11.59 16.75 -9.90
C ARG A 91 10.38 16.64 -10.82
N ALA A 92 10.13 15.47 -11.41
CA ALA A 92 9.07 15.27 -12.39
C ALA A 92 7.66 15.40 -11.79
N GLU A 93 7.48 14.98 -10.53
CA GLU A 93 6.16 14.92 -9.89
C GLU A 93 5.95 15.99 -8.80
N ASN A 94 6.86 16.96 -8.66
CA ASN A 94 6.83 17.96 -7.60
C ASN A 94 6.60 17.34 -6.21
N TYR A 95 7.45 16.37 -5.85
CA TYR A 95 7.20 15.48 -4.71
C TYR A 95 7.23 16.23 -3.37
N GLY A 96 6.04 16.50 -2.82
CA GLY A 96 5.85 17.29 -1.60
C GLY A 96 6.02 16.55 -0.26
N GLY A 97 6.58 15.33 -0.30
CA GLY A 97 6.78 14.49 0.89
C GLY A 97 5.53 13.77 1.39
N ALA A 98 5.69 12.95 2.43
CA ALA A 98 4.58 12.25 3.08
C ALA A 98 3.85 13.19 4.05
N ARG A 99 2.51 13.24 3.96
CA ARG A 99 1.65 14.08 4.80
C ARG A 99 0.60 13.23 5.52
N PRO A 100 0.99 12.44 6.53
CA PRO A 100 0.03 11.61 7.26
C PRO A 100 -0.96 12.48 8.03
N ASP A 101 -2.24 12.09 8.06
CA ASP A 101 -3.29 12.68 8.89
C ASP A 101 -3.08 12.41 10.39
N ALA A 102 -3.92 12.99 11.24
CA ALA A 102 -3.79 12.85 12.69
C ALA A 102 -3.89 11.39 13.18
N ALA A 103 -4.77 10.59 12.58
CA ALA A 103 -4.96 9.20 12.95
C ALA A 103 -3.76 8.34 12.49
N GLN A 104 -3.21 8.62 11.31
CA GLN A 104 -1.99 8.01 10.79
C GLN A 104 -0.79 8.32 11.69
N ARG A 105 -0.62 9.57 12.11
CA ARG A 105 0.44 9.98 13.05
C ARG A 105 0.33 9.29 14.41
N ALA A 106 -0.89 9.18 14.95
CA ALA A 106 -1.14 8.51 16.22
C ALA A 106 -0.77 7.01 16.13
N ARG A 107 -1.19 6.33 15.06
CA ARG A 107 -0.86 4.91 14.84
C ARG A 107 0.63 4.67 14.66
N ARG A 108 1.35 5.54 13.95
CA ARG A 108 2.81 5.49 13.83
C ARG A 108 3.50 5.60 15.17
N THR A 109 3.08 6.58 15.98
CA THR A 109 3.64 6.81 17.32
C THR A 109 3.36 5.62 18.25
N ALA A 110 2.17 5.01 18.15
CA ALA A 110 1.81 3.81 18.92
C ALA A 110 2.70 2.59 18.59
N ARG A 111 3.28 2.55 17.38
CA ARG A 111 4.28 1.53 16.96
C ARG A 111 5.73 1.95 17.23
N GLY A 112 5.97 3.06 17.93
CA GLY A 112 7.32 3.58 18.20
C GLY A 112 8.00 4.28 17.02
N GLN A 113 7.26 4.58 15.94
CA GLN A 113 7.78 5.29 14.77
C GLN A 113 7.65 6.81 14.93
N ALA A 114 8.47 7.58 14.21
CA ALA A 114 8.28 9.02 14.08
C ALA A 114 6.89 9.35 13.47
N PRO A 115 6.21 10.42 13.90
CA PRO A 115 4.84 10.72 13.45
C PRO A 115 4.73 10.94 11.94
N VAL A 116 5.79 11.45 11.30
CA VAL A 116 5.91 11.58 9.85
C VAL A 116 7.10 10.72 9.38
N PRO A 117 6.96 9.90 8.32
CA PRO A 117 8.08 9.09 7.84
C PRO A 117 9.17 9.97 7.24
N VAL A 118 10.42 9.54 7.39
CA VAL A 118 11.56 10.21 6.77
C VAL A 118 11.52 9.98 5.26
N VAL A 119 11.79 11.02 4.48
CA VAL A 119 11.95 10.91 3.02
C VAL A 119 13.42 10.93 2.68
N ALA A 120 13.92 9.86 2.06
CA ALA A 120 15.29 9.75 1.59
C ALA A 120 15.33 9.89 0.06
N VAL A 121 15.98 10.96 -0.44
CA VAL A 121 16.13 11.19 -1.88
C VAL A 121 17.41 10.52 -2.37
N VAL A 122 17.27 9.63 -3.36
CA VAL A 122 18.39 8.93 -4.00
C VAL A 122 18.78 9.67 -5.28
N THR A 123 20.06 10.05 -5.38
CA THR A 123 20.66 10.65 -6.58
C THR A 123 21.78 9.78 -7.10
N ALA A 124 21.87 9.63 -8.42
CA ALA A 124 23.06 9.10 -9.07
C ALA A 124 24.19 10.16 -9.00
N ARG A 125 25.43 9.69 -9.06
CA ARG A 125 26.61 10.54 -9.25
C ARG A 125 26.78 10.92 -10.71
#